data_AF-B5W2V6-F1
#
_entry.id   AF-B5W2V6-F1
#
_cell.length_a   1.000
_cell.length_b   1.000
_cell.length_c   1.000
_cell.angle_alpha   90.00
_cell.angle_beta   90.00
_cell.angle_gamma   90.00
#
_symmetry.space_group_name_H-M   'P 1'
#
loop_
_entity.id
_entity.type
_entity.pdbx_description
1 polymer ?
#
loop_
_entity_poly.entity_id
_entity_poly.type
_entity_poly.pdbx_seq_one_letter_code
_entity_poly.pdbx_strand_id
1 'polypeptide(L)' 'MVSIDLYKNLPTSDELPDSDDTPVDNEDQNFLPNYLLFLLAIIWKDRNDWYFGVDMGIYHTSGDNPRVPVIPDGF' A
#
# COMPACT_ATOMS: atom_id res chain seq x y z
N MET A 1 -27.38 -8.77 -7.19
CA MET A 1 -25.94 -8.46 -7.13
C MET A 1 -25.66 -7.41 -8.19
N VAL A 2 -25.22 -6.22 -7.79
CA VAL A 2 -24.83 -5.17 -8.73
C VAL A 2 -23.49 -5.59 -9.34
N SER A 3 -23.46 -5.75 -10.67
CA SER A 3 -22.22 -5.96 -11.40
C SER A 3 -21.47 -4.63 -11.43
N ILE A 4 -20.52 -4.43 -10.51
CA ILE A 4 -19.60 -3.29 -10.57
C ILE A 4 -18.70 -3.47 -11.79
N ASP A 5 -18.71 -2.47 -12.67
CA ASP A 5 -17.72 -2.31 -13.73
C ASP A 5 -16.38 -1.96 -13.06
N LEU A 6 -15.52 -2.97 -12.89
CA LEU A 6 -14.24 -2.90 -12.15
C LEU A 6 -13.30 -1.83 -12.69
N TYR A 7 -13.48 -1.39 -13.94
CA TYR A 7 -12.68 -0.33 -14.57
C TYR A 7 -13.25 1.08 -14.37
N LYS A 8 -14.48 1.21 -13.86
CA LYS A 8 -15.13 2.53 -13.65
C LYS A 8 -15.05 3.05 -12.23
N ASN A 9 -14.96 2.19 -11.21
CA ASN A 9 -14.99 2.63 -9.81
C ASN A 9 -13.95 1.84 -9.00
N LEU A 10 -12.92 2.55 -8.52
CA LEU A 10 -12.06 2.05 -7.44
C LEU A 10 -12.93 1.75 -6.19
N PRO A 11 -12.50 0.83 -5.30
CA PRO A 11 -13.23 0.55 -4.08
C PRO A 11 -13.49 1.82 -3.26
N THR A 12 -14.67 1.92 -2.65
CA THR A 12 -14.92 2.96 -1.63
C THR A 12 -14.19 2.62 -0.34
N SER A 13 -14.00 3.59 0.56
CA SER A 13 -13.36 3.35 1.85
C SER A 13 -14.03 2.22 2.65
N ASP A 14 -15.36 2.08 2.56
CA ASP A 14 -16.12 1.02 3.23
C ASP A 14 -15.92 -0.37 2.58
N GLU A 15 -15.45 -0.42 1.33
CA GLU A 15 -15.11 -1.66 0.62
C GLU A 15 -13.64 -2.07 0.80
N LEU A 16 -12.80 -1.21 1.40
CA LEU A 16 -11.39 -1.50 1.62
C LEU A 16 -11.20 -2.48 2.78
N PRO A 17 -10.31 -3.48 2.64
CA PRO A 17 -9.84 -4.25 3.77
C PRO A 17 -9.24 -3.29 4.81
N ASP A 18 -9.64 -3.48 6.06
CA ASP A 18 -9.02 -2.82 7.19
C ASP A 18 -7.97 -3.74 7.82
N SER A 19 -7.11 -3.18 8.67
CA SER A 19 -6.22 -3.92 9.54
C SER A 19 -7.02 -4.94 10.35
N ASP A 20 -6.47 -6.15 10.52
CA ASP A 20 -7.02 -7.13 11.47
C ASP A 20 -6.47 -6.93 12.90
N ASP A 21 -5.65 -5.88 13.09
CA ASP A 21 -4.97 -5.48 14.32
C ASP A 21 -4.10 -6.59 14.94
N THR A 22 -3.71 -7.59 14.14
CA THR A 22 -2.77 -8.61 14.56
C THR A 22 -1.37 -8.00 14.65
N PRO A 23 -0.64 -8.16 15.76
CA PRO A 23 0.74 -7.72 15.84
C PRO A 23 1.61 -8.42 14.80
N VAL A 24 2.65 -7.74 14.32
CA VAL A 24 3.68 -8.35 13.47
C VAL A 24 4.36 -9.52 14.19
N ASP A 25 4.76 -10.54 13.43
CA ASP A 25 5.47 -11.69 14.00
C ASP A 25 6.87 -11.32 14.52
N ASN A 26 7.47 -10.27 13.94
CA ASN A 26 8.77 -9.74 14.33
C ASN A 26 8.81 -8.21 14.14
N GLU A 27 9.35 -7.50 15.13
CA GLU A 27 9.63 -6.05 15.09
C GLU A 27 10.46 -5.61 13.89
N ASP A 28 11.29 -6.48 13.32
CA ASP A 28 12.06 -6.18 12.11
C ASP A 28 11.16 -5.87 10.89
N GLN A 29 9.94 -6.41 10.86
CA GLN A 29 8.95 -6.13 9.81
C GLN A 29 8.52 -4.65 9.84
N ASN A 30 8.50 -4.02 11.01
CA ASN A 30 8.29 -2.58 11.14
C ASN A 30 9.59 -1.79 10.97
N PHE A 31 10.69 -2.27 11.56
CA PHE A 31 11.94 -1.52 11.64
C PHE A 31 12.58 -1.29 10.26
N LEU A 32 12.69 -2.35 9.46
CA LEU A 32 13.40 -2.29 8.17
C LEU A 32 12.75 -1.33 7.16
N PRO A 33 11.44 -1.39 6.86
CA PRO A 33 10.83 -0.47 5.89
C PRO A 33 10.86 0.98 6.37
N ASN A 34 10.65 1.23 7.67
CA ASN A 34 10.73 2.58 8.22
C ASN A 34 12.16 3.15 8.19
N TYR A 35 13.17 2.31 8.42
CA TYR A 35 14.57 2.73 8.28
C TYR A 35 14.92 3.05 6.82
N LEU A 36 14.41 2.25 5.87
CA LEU A 36 14.56 2.53 4.44
C LEU A 36 13.88 3.85 4.06
N LEU A 37 12.63 4.09 4.50
CA LEU A 37 11.91 5.36 4.28
C LEU A 37 12.74 6.56 4.75
N PHE A 38 13.34 6.46 5.95
CA PHE A 38 14.20 7.51 6.49
C PHE A 38 15.40 7.79 5.57
N LEU A 39 16.08 6.75 5.08
CA LEU A 39 17.20 6.92 4.16
C LEU A 39 16.75 7.53 2.83
N LEU A 40 15.66 7.04 2.24
CA LEU A 40 15.08 7.55 0.99
C LEU A 40 14.71 9.03 1.11
N ALA A 41 14.06 9.42 2.21
CA ALA A 41 13.70 10.80 2.49
C ALA A 41 14.92 11.74 2.54
N ILE A 42 16.08 11.25 3.00
CA ILE A 42 17.33 12.02 3.01
C ILE A 42 17.92 12.13 1.61
N ILE A 43 18.09 11.01 0.90
CA ILE A 43 18.80 11.00 -0.39
C ILE A 43 17.94 11.58 -1.52
N TRP A 44 16.62 11.53 -1.40
CA TRP A 44 15.65 12.05 -2.36
C TRP A 44 14.89 13.25 -1.82
N LYS A 45 15.48 14.02 -0.89
CA LYS A 45 14.84 15.18 -0.23
C LYS A 45 14.23 16.22 -1.17
N ASP A 46 14.76 16.34 -2.40
CA ASP A 46 14.31 17.32 -3.40
C ASP A 46 13.38 16.72 -4.46
N ARG A 47 13.03 15.43 -4.35
CA ARG A 47 12.11 14.71 -5.25
C ARG A 47 10.71 14.65 -4.64
N ASN A 48 9.70 14.96 -5.45
CA ASN A 48 8.27 14.90 -5.07
C ASN A 48 7.46 13.89 -5.92
N ASP A 49 8.14 13.08 -6.73
CA ASP A 49 7.59 12.16 -7.72
C ASP A 49 7.70 10.69 -7.28
N TRP A 50 7.69 10.44 -5.98
CA TRP A 50 7.76 9.10 -5.42
C TRP A 50 6.75 8.93 -4.28
N TYR A 51 6.39 7.68 -4.05
CA TYR A 51 5.53 7.23 -2.97
C TYR A 51 6.19 6.01 -2.34
N PHE A 52 6.07 5.86 -1.03
CA PHE A 52 6.56 4.70 -0.29
C PHE A 52 5.39 4.09 0.47
N GLY A 53 5.08 2.84 0.14
CA GLY A 53 3.99 2.09 0.77
C GLY A 53 4.52 1.08 1.78
N VAL A 54 3.89 1.03 2.94
CA VAL A 54 4.14 0.06 4.03
C VAL A 54 2.81 -0.28 4.68
N ASP A 55 2.56 -1.56 4.94
CA ASP A 55 1.38 -2.07 5.68
C ASP A 55 0.04 -1.52 5.18
N MET A 56 -0.07 -1.28 3.87
CA MET A 56 -1.27 -0.68 3.28
C MET A 56 -1.55 -1.19 1.88
N GLY A 57 -2.84 -1.35 1.56
CA GLY A 57 -3.29 -1.80 0.25
C GLY A 57 -3.17 -0.70 -0.81
N ILE A 58 -2.31 -0.91 -1.80
CA ILE A 58 -2.14 -0.02 -2.96
C ILE A 58 -2.94 -0.57 -4.14
N TYR A 59 -3.95 0.19 -4.56
CA TYR A 59 -4.79 -0.14 -5.72
C TYR A 59 -4.25 0.55 -6.96
N HIS A 60 -4.07 -0.20 -8.04
CA HIS A 60 -3.56 0.33 -9.30
C HIS A 60 -4.26 -0.33 -10.49
N THR A 61 -4.32 0.38 -11.61
CA THR A 61 -5.03 -0.07 -12.81
C THR A 61 -4.21 -0.99 -13.71
N SER A 62 -2.92 -1.17 -13.43
CA SER A 62 -2.01 -2.00 -14.23
C SER A 62 -1.98 -3.48 -13.82
N GLY A 63 -2.68 -3.89 -12.76
CA GLY A 63 -2.77 -5.29 -12.33
C GLY A 63 -3.88 -6.07 -13.04
N ASP A 64 -3.88 -7.39 -12.88
CA ASP A 64 -4.91 -8.28 -13.47
C ASP A 64 -6.32 -7.96 -12.96
N ASN A 65 -6.45 -7.44 -11.75
CA ASN A 65 -7.70 -6.97 -11.16
C ASN A 65 -7.49 -5.69 -10.35
N PRO A 66 -8.05 -4.54 -10.75
CA PRO A 66 -7.87 -3.26 -10.06
C PRO A 66 -8.51 -3.19 -8.66
N ARG A 67 -9.27 -4.22 -8.27
CA ARG A 67 -9.82 -4.39 -6.91
C ARG A 67 -8.98 -5.28 -6.00
N VAL A 68 -7.89 -5.88 -6.50
CA VAL A 68 -6.95 -6.63 -5.67
C VAL A 68 -5.74 -5.73 -5.43
N PRO A 69 -5.51 -5.26 -4.19
CA PRO A 69 -4.38 -4.38 -3.92
C PRO A 69 -3.06 -5.15 -3.90
N VAL A 70 -1.96 -4.42 -4.14
CA VAL A 70 -0.63 -4.84 -3.70
C VAL A 70 -0.47 -4.40 -2.25
N ILE A 71 -0.01 -5.30 -1.38
CA ILE A 71 0.26 -5.02 0.03
C ILE A 71 1.76 -5.21 0.22
N PRO A 72 2.57 -4.13 0.14
CA PRO A 72 4.01 -4.23 0.31
C PRO A 72 4.39 -4.21 1.79
N ASP A 73 5.34 -5.08 2.15
CA ASP A 73 6.08 -4.95 3.42
C ASP A 73 6.99 -3.70 3.41
N GLY A 74 7.25 -3.14 2.23
CA GLY A 74 7.98 -1.88 2.02
C GLY A 74 8.41 -1.72 0.55
N PHE A 75 7.87 -0.73 -0.15
CA PHE A 75 8.18 -0.43 -1.56
C PHE A 75 8.11 1.06 -1.87
#